data_AF-A0A356EN02-F1
#
_entry.id   AF-A0A356EN02-F1
#
_cell.length_a   1.000
_cell.length_b   1.000
_cell.length_c   1.000
_cell.angle_alpha   90.00
_cell.angle_beta   90.00
_cell.angle_gamma   90.00
#
_symmetry.space_group_name_H-M   'P 1'
#
loop_
_entity.id
_entity.type
_entity.pdbx_description
1 polymer ?
#
loop_
_entity_poly.entity_id
_entity_poly.type
_entity_poly.pdbx_seq_one_letter_code
_entity_poly.pdbx_strand_id
1 'polypeptide(L)'
;MAPEGSHVQLDHKLINHNMWDIDVAPWTLTVMAPGGKAIFPQEPYSPHPDIPDYPGQVIDKKFYLPQRVLVLWSYTNLADPRWNFLRKYLVLNQDPKATNPQKIGLSNRQHWGAYLNDGTLYVKTNKYEEGATYPDGGCSFETFTNAAMLELESLGPMAKLAPNGGSCELREDWYLFDNVKAESTDESIDENVLPKVESILK
;
A
#
# COMPACT_ATOMS: atom_id res chain seq x y z
N MET A 1 -21.84 6.80 1.75
CA MET A 1 -21.18 7.28 2.98
C MET A 1 -21.92 6.72 4.17
N ALA A 2 -21.21 6.24 5.20
CA ALA A 2 -21.85 5.89 6.46
C ALA A 2 -22.47 7.17 7.07
N PRO A 3 -23.66 7.10 7.68
CA PRO A 3 -24.33 8.26 8.24
C PRO A 3 -23.58 8.85 9.47
N GLU A 4 -22.73 8.06 10.12
CA GLU A 4 -21.86 8.45 11.22
C GLU A 4 -20.56 7.63 11.17
N GLY A 5 -19.47 8.16 11.76
CA GLY A 5 -18.18 7.48 11.89
C GLY A 5 -17.08 7.97 10.93
N SER A 6 -15.89 7.39 11.06
CA SER A 6 -14.70 7.74 10.27
C SER A 6 -14.38 6.74 9.14
N HIS A 7 -15.31 5.83 8.84
CA HIS A 7 -15.16 4.77 7.84
C HIS A 7 -15.95 5.05 6.56
N VAL A 8 -15.30 4.85 5.41
CA VAL A 8 -15.92 4.85 4.09
C VAL A 8 -15.52 3.58 3.36
N GLN A 9 -16.50 2.78 2.95
CA GLN A 9 -16.30 1.67 2.02
C GLN A 9 -16.52 2.16 0.58
N LEU A 10 -15.62 1.80 -0.32
CA LEU A 10 -15.71 2.05 -1.76
C LEU A 10 -15.62 0.73 -2.52
N ASP A 11 -16.53 0.51 -3.45
CA ASP A 11 -16.52 -0.62 -4.37
C ASP A 11 -16.31 -0.10 -5.79
N HIS A 12 -15.14 -0.34 -6.35
CA HIS A 12 -14.78 0.03 -7.72
C HIS A 12 -15.10 -1.13 -8.64
N LYS A 13 -15.97 -0.93 -9.64
CA LYS A 13 -16.41 -1.99 -10.55
C LYS A 13 -16.10 -1.66 -12.00
N LEU A 14 -15.40 -2.56 -12.69
CA LEU A 14 -15.21 -2.52 -14.13
C LEU A 14 -16.19 -3.50 -14.80
N ILE A 15 -16.87 -3.06 -15.86
CA ILE A 15 -17.84 -3.88 -16.60
C ILE A 15 -17.51 -3.83 -18.09
N ASN A 16 -17.35 -4.99 -18.71
CA ASN A 16 -17.10 -5.12 -20.13
C ASN A 16 -18.41 -5.07 -20.93
N HIS A 17 -18.65 -3.92 -21.58
CA HIS A 17 -19.77 -3.73 -22.52
C HIS A 17 -19.37 -3.96 -23.99
N ASN A 18 -18.18 -4.47 -24.27
CA ASN A 18 -17.72 -4.78 -25.63
C ASN A 18 -18.22 -6.16 -26.10
N MET A 19 -17.92 -6.47 -27.37
CA MET A 19 -18.29 -7.73 -28.03
C MET A 19 -17.26 -8.86 -27.89
N TRP A 20 -16.13 -8.62 -27.22
CA TRP A 20 -15.05 -9.60 -27.00
C TRP A 20 -14.51 -9.54 -25.57
N ASP A 21 -13.81 -10.61 -25.17
CA ASP A 21 -13.12 -10.66 -23.89
C ASP A 21 -12.04 -9.56 -23.78
N ILE A 22 -11.86 -9.00 -22.58
CA ILE A 22 -10.78 -8.05 -22.29
C ILE A 22 -10.01 -8.46 -21.02
N ASP A 23 -8.71 -8.20 -20.98
CA ASP A 23 -7.88 -8.37 -19.80
C ASP A 23 -7.67 -7.01 -19.13
N VAL A 24 -8.17 -6.84 -17.90
CA VAL A 24 -8.13 -5.57 -17.17
C VAL A 24 -7.95 -5.78 -15.67
N ALA A 25 -7.45 -4.77 -14.97
CA ALA A 25 -7.43 -4.70 -13.51
C ALA A 25 -8.04 -3.37 -13.06
N PRO A 26 -8.84 -3.33 -11.98
CA PRO A 26 -9.24 -2.08 -11.35
C PRO A 26 -8.00 -1.36 -10.78
N TRP A 27 -7.89 -0.06 -11.03
CA TRP A 27 -6.84 0.80 -10.47
C TRP A 27 -7.46 2.09 -9.97
N THR A 28 -7.04 2.52 -8.78
CA THR A 28 -7.63 3.66 -8.09
C THR A 28 -6.53 4.57 -7.55
N LEU A 29 -6.73 5.88 -7.70
CA LEU A 29 -5.83 6.91 -7.22
C LEU A 29 -6.49 7.66 -6.06
N THR A 30 -5.87 7.67 -4.89
CA THR A 30 -6.25 8.56 -3.79
C THR A 30 -5.18 9.63 -3.63
N VAL A 31 -5.49 10.86 -4.09
CA VAL A 31 -4.59 12.01 -3.99
C VAL A 31 -4.70 12.65 -2.62
N MET A 32 -3.57 12.77 -1.93
CA MET A 32 -3.51 13.28 -0.56
C MET A 32 -3.14 14.77 -0.53
N ALA A 33 -3.63 15.48 0.49
CA ALA A 33 -3.27 16.87 0.72
C ALA A 33 -1.74 17.02 0.94
N PRO A 34 -1.08 18.08 0.45
CA PRO A 34 0.38 18.23 0.55
C PRO A 34 0.92 18.27 1.98
N GLY A 35 2.21 17.96 2.16
CA GLY A 35 2.97 18.12 3.40
C GLY A 35 3.04 16.89 4.31
N GLY A 36 2.26 15.85 4.03
CA GLY A 36 2.24 14.61 4.82
C GLY A 36 3.19 13.52 4.33
N LYS A 37 3.08 12.34 4.93
CA LYS A 37 3.88 11.17 4.62
C LYS A 37 3.03 9.92 4.41
N ALA A 38 3.33 9.14 3.38
CA ALA A 38 2.79 7.80 3.19
C ALA A 38 3.57 6.79 4.04
N ILE A 39 2.87 5.82 4.59
CA ILE A 39 3.41 4.74 5.41
C ILE A 39 2.84 3.43 4.89
N PHE A 40 3.73 2.52 4.50
CA PHE A 40 3.38 1.17 4.10
C PHE A 40 4.11 0.17 5.00
N PRO A 41 3.46 -0.93 5.40
CA PRO A 41 4.13 -2.00 6.12
C PRO A 41 5.11 -2.75 5.21
N GLN A 42 6.20 -3.23 5.79
CA GLN A 42 7.01 -4.32 5.24
C GLN A 42 6.35 -5.66 5.59
N GLU A 43 6.71 -6.70 4.84
CA GLU A 43 6.33 -8.05 5.23
C GLU A 43 7.07 -8.47 6.51
N PRO A 44 6.45 -9.26 7.40
CA PRO A 44 7.06 -9.66 8.66
C PRO A 44 8.44 -10.29 8.45
N TYR A 45 9.45 -9.68 9.08
CA TYR A 45 10.81 -10.17 9.02
C TYR A 45 10.89 -11.61 9.54
N SER A 46 11.57 -12.46 8.76
CA SER A 46 11.98 -13.80 9.17
C SER A 46 13.47 -13.97 8.85
N PRO A 47 14.25 -14.64 9.71
CA PRO A 47 15.67 -14.85 9.47
C PRO A 47 15.87 -15.82 8.30
N HIS A 48 17.08 -15.84 7.75
CA HIS A 48 17.47 -16.89 6.81
C HIS A 48 17.31 -18.27 7.50
N PRO A 49 16.68 -19.29 6.88
CA PRO A 49 16.38 -20.56 7.56
C PRO A 49 17.60 -21.27 8.16
N ASP A 50 18.76 -21.16 7.54
CA ASP A 50 20.00 -21.76 8.05
C ASP A 50 20.74 -20.92 9.13
N ILE A 51 20.36 -19.64 9.30
CA ILE A 51 21.08 -18.68 10.14
C ILE A 51 20.07 -17.87 10.97
N PRO A 52 19.49 -18.45 12.04
CA PRO A 52 18.62 -17.71 12.95
C PRO A 52 19.40 -16.63 13.69
N ASP A 53 18.75 -15.50 13.97
CA ASP A 53 19.36 -14.36 14.68
C ASP A 53 19.55 -14.67 16.18
N TYR A 54 18.72 -15.57 16.73
CA TYR A 54 18.80 -16.02 18.12
C TYR A 54 18.41 -17.49 18.28
N PRO A 55 18.92 -18.19 19.32
CA PRO A 55 18.58 -19.59 19.56
C PRO A 55 17.08 -19.81 19.76
N GLY A 56 16.51 -20.80 19.05
CA GLY A 56 15.09 -21.15 19.15
C GLY A 56 14.14 -20.25 18.34
N GLN A 57 14.66 -19.33 17.52
CA GLN A 57 13.84 -18.58 16.57
C GLN A 57 13.16 -19.53 15.59
N VAL A 58 11.88 -19.29 15.30
CA VAL A 58 11.10 -20.08 14.34
C VAL A 58 11.68 -19.90 12.94
N ILE A 59 12.00 -21.02 12.28
CA ILE A 59 12.47 -21.09 10.90
C ILE A 59 11.53 -21.98 10.08
N ASP A 60 11.35 -21.63 8.81
CA ASP A 60 10.51 -22.36 7.86
C ASP A 60 11.18 -22.36 6.49
N LYS A 61 11.08 -23.47 5.75
CA LYS A 61 11.61 -23.57 4.38
C LYS A 61 10.98 -22.53 3.44
N LYS A 62 9.77 -22.05 3.72
CA LYS A 62 9.15 -20.99 2.92
C LYS A 62 9.92 -19.67 2.96
N PHE A 63 10.77 -19.43 3.97
CA PHE A 63 11.57 -18.20 4.04
C PHE A 63 12.72 -18.18 3.02
N TYR A 64 12.96 -19.28 2.29
CA TYR A 64 13.80 -19.27 1.08
C TYR A 64 13.13 -18.59 -0.12
N LEU A 65 11.81 -18.43 -0.09
CA LEU A 65 11.04 -17.89 -1.21
C LEU A 65 10.82 -16.38 -1.07
N PRO A 66 10.74 -15.63 -2.20
CA PRO A 66 10.42 -14.21 -2.16
C PRO A 66 9.12 -13.93 -1.40
N GLN A 67 9.16 -12.98 -0.45
CA GLN A 67 8.00 -12.59 0.35
C GLN A 67 7.35 -11.29 -0.10
N ARG A 68 7.98 -10.52 -1.01
CA ARG A 68 7.48 -9.25 -1.53
C ARG A 68 8.06 -8.95 -2.91
N VAL A 69 7.28 -8.29 -3.75
CA VAL A 69 7.74 -7.55 -4.93
C VAL A 69 7.83 -6.06 -4.59
N LEU A 70 8.91 -5.42 -5.01
CA LEU A 70 9.07 -3.97 -5.04
C LEU A 70 9.32 -3.55 -6.49
N VAL A 71 8.48 -2.67 -7.02
CA VAL A 71 8.53 -2.21 -8.41
C VAL A 71 9.00 -0.77 -8.44
N LEU A 72 10.01 -0.52 -9.28
CA LEU A 72 10.66 0.77 -9.41
C LEU A 72 10.47 1.27 -10.83
N TRP A 73 10.00 2.51 -10.96
CA TRP A 73 9.97 3.20 -12.23
C TRP A 73 11.36 3.78 -12.51
N SER A 74 11.68 4.04 -13.78
CA SER A 74 13.01 4.51 -14.19
C SER A 74 13.42 5.84 -13.55
N TYR A 75 12.47 6.63 -13.07
CA TYR A 75 12.69 7.90 -12.39
C TYR A 75 12.77 7.78 -10.86
N THR A 76 12.60 6.59 -10.30
CA THR A 76 12.71 6.36 -8.86
C THR A 76 14.16 6.41 -8.43
N ASN A 77 14.48 7.35 -7.54
CA ASN A 77 15.78 7.45 -6.91
C ASN A 77 15.68 6.95 -5.47
N LEU A 78 16.18 5.74 -5.20
CA LEU A 78 16.15 5.15 -3.85
C LEU A 78 17.04 5.91 -2.85
N ALA A 79 17.95 6.76 -3.31
CA ALA A 79 18.74 7.65 -2.46
C ALA A 79 18.07 9.01 -2.23
N ASP A 80 16.86 9.26 -2.78
CA ASP A 80 16.11 10.48 -2.52
C ASP A 80 15.75 10.56 -1.02
N PRO A 81 16.06 11.67 -0.33
CA PRO A 81 15.91 11.79 1.12
C PRO A 81 14.46 11.72 1.60
N ARG A 82 13.48 11.81 0.69
CA ARG A 82 12.07 11.61 1.02
C ARG A 82 11.75 10.16 1.38
N TRP A 83 12.53 9.20 0.89
CA TRP A 83 12.38 7.78 1.21
C TRP A 83 13.02 7.43 2.55
N ASN A 84 12.28 6.70 3.39
CA ASN A 84 12.82 6.06 4.58
C ASN A 84 12.44 4.57 4.52
N PHE A 85 13.43 3.74 4.18
CA PHE A 85 13.31 2.30 4.21
C PHE A 85 13.67 1.81 5.62
N LEU A 86 12.65 1.63 6.45
CA LEU A 86 12.77 1.14 7.81
C LEU A 86 12.66 -0.39 7.85
N ARG A 87 12.89 -1.01 9.02
CA ARG A 87 12.84 -2.46 9.13
C ARG A 87 11.42 -2.99 8.98
N LYS A 88 10.43 -2.28 9.53
CA LYS A 88 9.01 -2.69 9.51
C LYS A 88 8.17 -1.86 8.55
N TYR A 89 8.67 -0.72 8.08
CA TYR A 89 7.89 0.20 7.25
C TYR A 89 8.69 0.76 6.06
N LEU A 90 7.96 1.10 4.99
CA LEU A 90 8.40 2.00 3.93
C LEU A 90 7.67 3.32 4.10
N VAL A 91 8.40 4.41 4.24
CA VAL A 91 7.83 5.76 4.39
C VAL A 91 8.28 6.66 3.25
N LEU A 92 7.33 7.41 2.68
CA LEU A 92 7.57 8.43 1.67
C LEU A 92 7.04 9.77 2.15
N ASN A 93 7.91 10.77 2.27
CA ASN A 93 7.50 12.12 2.61
C ASN A 93 7.19 12.92 1.34
N GLN A 94 6.06 13.64 1.32
CA GLN A 94 5.82 14.66 0.31
C GLN A 94 6.65 15.90 0.63
N ASP A 95 7.26 16.51 -0.39
CA ASP A 95 8.01 17.76 -0.24
C ASP A 95 7.56 18.77 -1.29
N PRO A 96 6.97 19.92 -0.90
CA PRO A 96 6.56 20.96 -1.84
C PRO A 96 7.73 21.64 -2.57
N LYS A 97 8.96 21.44 -2.12
CA LYS A 97 10.17 21.94 -2.78
C LYS A 97 10.82 20.92 -3.71
N ALA A 98 10.28 19.71 -3.80
CA ALA A 98 10.83 18.68 -4.68
C ALA A 98 10.82 19.12 -6.14
N THR A 99 11.90 18.86 -6.86
CA THR A 99 12.00 19.16 -8.29
C THR A 99 11.75 17.95 -9.18
N ASN A 100 11.74 16.74 -8.61
CA ASN A 100 11.57 15.48 -9.33
C ASN A 100 10.51 14.58 -8.66
N PRO A 101 9.75 13.80 -9.44
CA PRO A 101 8.81 12.83 -8.89
C PRO A 101 9.53 11.60 -8.31
N GLN A 102 8.84 10.87 -7.44
CA GLN A 102 9.22 9.53 -6.98
C GLN A 102 8.00 8.61 -7.10
N LYS A 103 8.22 7.33 -7.43
CA LYS A 103 7.16 6.31 -7.41
C LYS A 103 7.69 4.95 -7.01
N ILE A 104 6.95 4.22 -6.19
CA ILE A 104 7.23 2.81 -5.89
C ILE A 104 5.91 2.05 -5.89
N GLY A 105 5.95 0.83 -6.39
CA GLY A 105 4.89 -0.15 -6.26
C GLY A 105 5.30 -1.32 -5.38
N LEU A 106 4.35 -1.96 -4.73
CA LEU A 106 4.58 -3.12 -3.87
C LEU A 106 3.46 -4.15 -3.93
N SER A 107 3.82 -5.42 -3.78
CA SER A 107 2.87 -6.45 -3.36
C SER A 107 2.68 -6.33 -1.84
N ASN A 108 1.53 -5.82 -1.41
CA ASN A 108 1.25 -5.53 -0.01
C ASN A 108 0.37 -6.62 0.63
N ARG A 109 0.99 -7.66 1.22
CA ARG A 109 0.23 -8.74 1.87
C ARG A 109 -0.28 -8.36 3.25
N GLN A 110 0.12 -7.20 3.76
CA GLN A 110 -0.38 -6.66 5.03
C GLN A 110 -1.68 -5.85 4.84
N HIS A 111 -2.15 -5.66 3.59
CA HIS A 111 -3.48 -5.14 3.26
C HIS A 111 -3.76 -3.67 3.61
N TRP A 112 -2.76 -2.89 4.04
CA TRP A 112 -2.97 -1.50 4.42
C TRP A 112 -1.87 -0.55 3.94
N GLY A 113 -2.24 0.69 3.66
CA GLY A 113 -1.34 1.83 3.49
C GLY A 113 -1.96 3.05 4.17
N ALA A 114 -1.13 3.92 4.72
CA ALA A 114 -1.61 5.09 5.45
C ALA A 114 -0.96 6.39 4.98
N TYR A 115 -1.63 7.51 5.25
CA TYR A 115 -1.11 8.84 5.06
C TYR A 115 -1.28 9.63 6.36
N LEU A 116 -0.19 10.16 6.88
CA LEU A 116 -0.20 11.01 8.05
C LEU A 116 0.07 12.46 7.64
N ASN A 117 -0.87 13.35 7.92
CA ASN A 117 -0.72 14.79 7.66
C ASN A 117 -1.34 15.61 8.80
N ASP A 118 -0.54 16.47 9.41
CA ASP A 118 -0.95 17.41 10.47
C ASP A 118 -1.92 16.82 11.53
N GLY A 119 -1.52 15.72 12.18
CA GLY A 119 -2.34 15.10 13.21
C GLY A 119 -3.45 14.17 12.71
N THR A 120 -3.72 14.17 11.40
CA THR A 120 -4.75 13.33 10.77
C THR A 120 -4.11 12.14 10.09
N LEU A 121 -4.47 10.94 10.54
CA LEU A 121 -4.08 9.68 9.93
C LEU A 121 -5.24 9.17 9.06
N TYR A 122 -5.00 9.09 7.77
CA TYR A 122 -5.84 8.37 6.82
C TYR A 122 -5.27 6.96 6.63
N VAL A 123 -6.10 5.93 6.79
CA VAL A 123 -5.72 4.53 6.53
C VAL A 123 -6.61 3.99 5.42
N LYS A 124 -5.97 3.40 4.41
CA LYS A 124 -6.60 2.72 3.28
C LYS A 124 -6.30 1.25 3.39
N THR A 125 -7.32 0.40 3.29
CA THR A 125 -7.14 -1.04 3.21
C THR A 125 -7.76 -1.60 1.95
N ASN A 126 -7.13 -2.64 1.41
CA ASN A 126 -7.70 -3.49 0.36
C ASN A 126 -7.06 -4.87 0.45
N LYS A 127 -7.83 -5.89 0.07
CA LYS A 127 -7.38 -7.28 0.13
C LYS A 127 -6.29 -7.53 -0.92
N TYR A 128 -5.29 -8.30 -0.51
CA TYR A 128 -4.32 -8.91 -1.41
C TYR A 128 -4.71 -10.37 -1.63
N GLU A 129 -4.75 -10.80 -2.88
CA GLU A 129 -5.12 -12.16 -3.28
C GLU A 129 -3.86 -12.98 -3.56
N GLU A 130 -3.56 -13.90 -2.65
CA GLU A 130 -2.38 -14.75 -2.77
C GLU A 130 -2.44 -15.60 -4.04
N GLY A 131 -1.38 -15.58 -4.84
CA GLY A 131 -1.27 -16.31 -6.10
C GLY A 131 -1.97 -15.65 -7.30
N ALA A 132 -2.66 -14.53 -7.11
CA ALA A 132 -3.24 -13.78 -8.23
C ALA A 132 -2.16 -13.06 -9.05
N THR A 133 -2.45 -12.82 -10.33
CA THR A 133 -1.61 -11.97 -11.18
C THR A 133 -2.04 -10.53 -11.01
N TYR A 134 -1.11 -9.64 -10.68
CA TYR A 134 -1.35 -8.22 -10.54
C TYR A 134 -0.70 -7.44 -11.71
N PRO A 135 -1.26 -6.28 -12.09
CA PRO A 135 -0.62 -5.38 -13.05
C PRO A 135 0.72 -4.84 -12.51
N ASP A 136 1.42 -4.09 -13.37
CA ASP A 136 2.64 -3.35 -13.03
C ASP A 136 3.72 -4.19 -12.34
N GLY A 137 3.85 -5.46 -12.75
CA GLY A 137 4.88 -6.36 -12.24
C GLY A 137 4.57 -6.97 -10.87
N GLY A 138 3.33 -6.91 -10.40
CA GLY A 138 2.91 -7.54 -9.13
C GLY A 138 2.38 -6.56 -8.09
N CYS A 139 2.03 -5.34 -8.48
CA CYS A 139 1.63 -4.29 -7.55
C CYS A 139 0.16 -4.44 -7.13
N SER A 140 -0.06 -4.45 -5.81
CA SER A 140 -1.41 -4.25 -5.23
C SER A 140 -1.57 -2.87 -4.59
N PHE A 141 -0.44 -2.22 -4.32
CA PHE A 141 -0.36 -0.84 -3.87
C PHE A 141 0.76 -0.12 -4.62
N GLU A 142 0.56 1.16 -4.85
CA GLU A 142 1.60 2.07 -5.33
C GLU A 142 1.55 3.40 -4.58
N THR A 143 2.66 4.11 -4.59
CA THR A 143 2.72 5.49 -4.13
C THR A 143 3.56 6.32 -5.08
N PHE A 144 3.03 7.49 -5.42
CA PHE A 144 3.69 8.50 -6.23
C PHE A 144 3.78 9.80 -5.44
N THR A 145 4.82 10.60 -5.63
CA THR A 145 4.87 11.96 -5.11
C THR A 145 5.60 12.92 -6.02
N ASN A 146 5.18 14.18 -5.99
CA ASN A 146 5.86 15.33 -6.59
C ASN A 146 5.70 16.58 -5.69
N ALA A 147 6.06 17.76 -6.19
CA ALA A 147 5.91 19.02 -5.45
C ALA A 147 4.48 19.36 -5.05
N ALA A 148 3.49 18.89 -5.81
CA ALA A 148 2.09 19.27 -5.62
C ALA A 148 1.31 18.26 -4.78
N MET A 149 1.72 16.99 -4.71
CA MET A 149 0.90 15.93 -4.11
C MET A 149 1.66 14.66 -3.76
N LEU A 150 0.98 13.78 -3.04
CA LEU A 150 1.33 12.37 -2.88
C LEU A 150 0.07 11.51 -3.12
N GLU A 151 0.25 10.35 -3.75
CA GLU A 151 -0.83 9.41 -4.05
C GLU A 151 -0.69 8.11 -3.24
N LEU A 152 -1.82 7.58 -2.77
CA LEU A 152 -1.98 6.21 -2.30
C LEU A 152 -2.87 5.46 -3.29
N GLU A 153 -2.26 4.56 -4.05
CA GLU A 153 -2.91 3.87 -5.15
C GLU A 153 -3.18 2.42 -4.77
N SER A 154 -4.30 1.86 -5.21
CA SER A 154 -4.57 0.44 -5.07
C SER A 154 -4.92 -0.19 -6.41
N LEU A 155 -4.53 -1.45 -6.58
CA LEU A 155 -4.71 -2.21 -7.79
C LEU A 155 -5.35 -3.56 -7.44
N GLY A 156 -6.37 -3.92 -8.20
CA GLY A 156 -6.96 -5.25 -8.16
C GLY A 156 -6.14 -6.24 -9.01
N PRO A 157 -6.41 -7.55 -8.88
CA PRO A 157 -5.80 -8.54 -9.75
C PRO A 157 -6.26 -8.36 -11.20
N MET A 158 -5.43 -8.82 -12.14
CA MET A 158 -5.79 -8.96 -13.55
C MET A 158 -6.96 -9.92 -13.69
N ALA A 159 -7.98 -9.51 -14.44
CA ALA A 159 -9.19 -10.27 -14.70
C ALA A 159 -9.52 -10.27 -16.19
N LYS A 160 -9.88 -11.46 -16.70
CA LYS A 160 -10.42 -11.62 -18.05
C LYS A 160 -11.94 -11.48 -18.01
N LEU A 161 -12.47 -10.39 -18.56
CA LEU A 161 -13.90 -10.07 -18.52
C LEU A 161 -14.58 -10.48 -19.83
N ALA A 162 -15.54 -11.41 -19.73
CA ALA A 162 -16.39 -11.81 -20.85
C ALA A 162 -17.22 -10.64 -21.41
N PRO A 163 -17.60 -10.66 -22.71
CA PRO A 163 -18.46 -9.64 -23.30
C PRO A 163 -19.85 -9.61 -22.66
N ASN A 164 -20.58 -8.52 -22.92
CA ASN A 164 -21.97 -8.35 -22.49
C ASN A 164 -22.20 -8.40 -20.97
N GLY A 165 -21.27 -7.80 -20.20
CA GLY A 165 -21.48 -7.57 -18.76
C GLY A 165 -20.54 -8.34 -17.83
N GLY A 166 -19.51 -9.02 -18.34
CA GLY A 166 -18.44 -9.55 -17.49
C GLY A 166 -17.81 -8.43 -16.66
N SER A 167 -17.53 -8.67 -15.38
CA SER A 167 -17.07 -7.62 -14.46
C SER A 167 -16.06 -8.10 -13.42
N CYS A 168 -15.22 -7.20 -12.95
CA CYS A 168 -14.39 -7.37 -11.77
C CYS A 168 -14.54 -6.18 -10.83
N GLU A 169 -14.15 -6.37 -9.57
CA GLU A 169 -14.32 -5.39 -8.51
C GLU A 169 -13.04 -5.25 -7.68
N LEU A 170 -12.83 -4.05 -7.13
CA LEU A 170 -11.83 -3.76 -6.11
C LEU A 170 -12.51 -2.99 -4.99
N ARG A 171 -12.52 -3.59 -3.80
CA ARG A 171 -13.00 -2.93 -2.59
C ARG A 171 -11.86 -2.23 -1.87
N GLU A 172 -12.15 -1.03 -1.41
CA GLU A 172 -11.31 -0.28 -0.49
C GLU A 172 -12.10 0.12 0.74
N ASP A 173 -11.46 0.09 1.90
CA ASP A 173 -11.98 0.65 3.13
C ASP A 173 -11.07 1.76 3.61
N TRP A 174 -11.66 2.93 3.83
CA TRP A 174 -10.96 4.15 4.20
C TRP A 174 -11.34 4.52 5.63
N TYR A 175 -10.35 4.86 6.45
CA TYR A 175 -10.53 5.20 7.85
C TYR A 175 -9.78 6.49 8.17
N LEU A 176 -10.38 7.34 9.01
CA LEU A 176 -9.74 8.54 9.53
C LEU A 176 -9.58 8.45 11.06
N PHE A 177 -8.42 8.90 11.52
CA PHE A 177 -8.09 9.06 12.94
C PHE A 177 -7.49 10.45 13.16
N ASP A 178 -7.87 11.08 14.25
CA ASP A 178 -7.34 12.37 14.68
C ASP A 178 -6.25 12.20 15.75
N ASN A 179 -5.52 13.29 16.02
CA ASN A 179 -4.51 13.39 17.07
C ASN A 179 -3.39 12.32 16.99
N VAL A 180 -3.04 11.88 15.78
CA VAL A 180 -1.93 10.94 15.55
C VAL A 180 -0.66 11.72 15.21
N LYS A 181 0.45 11.41 15.87
CA LYS A 181 1.77 11.97 15.56
C LYS A 181 2.78 10.84 15.51
N ALA A 182 3.56 10.76 14.44
CA ALA A 182 4.59 9.74 14.28
C ALA A 182 5.78 10.28 13.49
N GLU A 183 6.97 10.02 14.03
CA GLU A 183 8.22 10.17 13.33
C GLU A 183 8.42 9.04 12.32
N SER A 184 9.34 9.21 11.38
CA SER A 184 9.67 8.17 10.41
C SER A 184 10.65 7.14 11.00
N THR A 185 10.27 6.50 12.11
CA THR A 185 11.01 5.42 12.76
C THR A 185 10.08 4.25 13.08
N ASP A 186 10.62 3.03 13.17
CA ASP A 186 9.82 1.84 13.46
C ASP A 186 9.09 1.97 14.81
N GLU A 187 9.79 2.48 15.84
CA GLU A 187 9.24 2.64 17.19
C GLU A 187 8.09 3.64 17.24
N SER A 188 8.24 4.79 16.56
CA SER A 188 7.21 5.83 16.60
C SER A 188 5.95 5.39 15.84
N ILE A 189 6.11 4.69 14.71
CA ILE A 189 4.99 4.16 13.93
C ILE A 189 4.30 3.01 14.70
N ASP A 190 5.07 2.13 15.35
CA ASP A 190 4.53 1.06 16.21
C ASP A 190 3.69 1.60 17.37
N GLU A 191 4.12 2.69 18.00
CA GLU A 191 3.41 3.27 19.14
C GLU A 191 2.16 4.05 18.73
N ASN A 192 2.22 4.78 17.60
CA ASN A 192 1.22 5.81 17.29
C ASN A 192 0.30 5.47 16.10
N VAL A 193 0.76 4.67 15.14
CA VAL A 193 0.03 4.35 13.91
C VAL A 193 -0.51 2.92 13.95
N LEU A 194 0.36 1.94 14.25
CA LEU A 194 0.00 0.52 14.19
C LEU A 194 -1.24 0.17 15.04
N PRO A 195 -1.44 0.70 16.27
CA PRO A 195 -2.61 0.35 17.07
C PRO A 195 -3.93 0.83 16.44
N LYS A 196 -3.89 1.92 15.66
CA LYS A 196 -5.06 2.41 14.91
C LYS A 196 -5.38 1.46 13.76
N VAL A 197 -4.36 1.02 13.04
CA VAL A 197 -4.49 0.04 11.95
C VAL A 197 -5.00 -1.31 12.48
N GLU A 198 -4.43 -1.83 13.56
CA GLU A 198 -4.86 -3.11 14.17
C GLU A 198 -6.31 -3.04 14.69
N SER A 199 -6.78 -1.86 15.09
CA SER A 199 -8.19 -1.70 15.53
C SER A 199 -9.21 -1.90 14.40
N ILE A 200 -8.79 -1.77 13.14
CA ILE A 200 -9.64 -1.89 11.93
C ILE A 200 -9.34 -3.15 11.10
N LEU A 201 -8.13 -3.71 11.20
CA LEU A 201 -7.79 -5.00 10.59
C LEU A 201 -8.24 -6.14 11.52
N LYS A 202 -9.48 -6.57 11.37
CA LYS A 202 -10.04 -7.75 12.05
C LYS A 202 -10.07 -8.96 11.15
#